data_AF-A0A1X0MY51-F1
#
_entry.id   AF-A0A1X0MY51-F1
#
_cell.length_a   1.000
_cell.length_b   1.000
_cell.length_c   1.000
_cell.angle_alpha   90.00
_cell.angle_beta   90.00
_cell.angle_gamma   90.00
#
_symmetry.space_group_name_H-M   'P 1'
#
loop_
_entity.id
_entity.type
_entity.pdbx_description
1 polymer ?
#
loop_
_entity_poly.entity_id
_entity_poly.type
_entity_poly.pdbx_seq_one_letter_code
_entity_poly.pdbx_strand_id
1 'polypeptide(L)'
;MVISRARDRVRFPARFQLVAAMNPCPCGYLGEPTGRCRCSTEQVQRYRNKLSGPLLDRIDLHLTVARETTSLNPSPQTGDTTASAAAIVAQARDRQNR
;
A
#
# COMPACT_ATOMS: atom_id res chain seq x y z
N MET A 1 -0.64 1.47 -21.04
CA MET A 1 -0.21 0.07 -21.19
C MET A 1 -0.60 -0.42 -22.57
N VAL A 2 0.26 -1.15 -23.28
CA VAL A 2 -0.09 -1.77 -24.57
C VAL A 2 -0.15 -3.27 -24.37
N ILE A 3 -1.26 -3.89 -24.76
CA ILE A 3 -1.46 -5.33 -24.75
C ILE A 3 -1.37 -5.79 -26.20
N SER A 4 -0.37 -6.61 -26.52
CA SER A 4 -0.22 -7.23 -27.85
C SER A 4 -0.52 -8.72 -27.73
N ARG A 5 -1.45 -9.21 -28.54
CA ARG A 5 -1.73 -10.63 -28.75
C ARG A 5 -1.49 -10.98 -30.21
N ALA A 6 -1.48 -12.27 -30.55
CA ALA A 6 -1.10 -12.76 -31.87
C ALA A 6 -1.84 -12.09 -33.05
N ARG A 7 -3.08 -11.63 -32.84
CA ARG A 7 -3.89 -10.99 -33.88
C ARG A 7 -4.07 -9.48 -33.70
N ASP A 8 -3.90 -8.95 -32.49
CA ASP A 8 -4.31 -7.58 -32.17
C ASP A 8 -3.37 -6.88 -31.20
N ARG A 9 -3.28 -5.55 -31.32
CA ARG A 9 -2.58 -4.68 -30.39
C ARG A 9 -3.49 -3.55 -29.94
N VAL A 10 -3.75 -3.49 -28.63
CA VAL A 10 -4.64 -2.48 -28.05
C VAL A 10 -3.89 -1.68 -26.98
N ARG A 11 -4.13 -0.35 -26.96
CA ARG A 11 -3.54 0.56 -25.97
C ARG A 11 -4.61 1.00 -24.98
N PHE A 12 -4.36 0.75 -23.71
CA PHE A 12 -5.22 1.17 -22.61
C PHE A 12 -4.56 2.29 -21.79
N PRO A 13 -5.34 3.29 -21.32
CA PRO A 13 -4.85 4.24 -20.33
C PRO A 13 -4.48 3.48 -19.05
N ALA A 14 -3.32 3.80 -18.48
CA ALA A 14 -2.82 3.20 -17.24
C ALA A 14 -2.36 4.29 -16.27
N ARG A 15 -3.23 5.29 -16.05
CA ARG A 15 -2.97 6.45 -15.21
C ARG A 15 -3.72 6.26 -13.89
N PHE A 16 -3.06 5.66 -12.90
CA PHE A 16 -3.63 5.41 -11.58
C PHE A 16 -2.57 5.66 -10.50
N GLN A 17 -3.03 5.90 -9.27
CA GLN A 17 -2.17 5.89 -8.10
C GLN A 17 -2.15 4.48 -7.53
N LEU A 18 -0.96 3.90 -7.38
CA LEU A 18 -0.80 2.60 -6.73
C LEU A 18 -0.68 2.82 -5.23
N VAL A 19 -1.56 2.18 -4.45
CA VAL A 19 -1.43 2.05 -3.01
C VAL A 19 -1.37 0.56 -2.71
N ALA A 20 -0.32 0.14 -2.00
CA ALA A 20 -0.10 -1.26 -1.68
C ALA A 20 0.36 -1.39 -0.23
N ALA A 21 0.02 -2.51 0.39
CA ALA A 21 0.48 -2.88 1.72
C ALA A 21 1.02 -4.31 1.67
N MET A 22 2.02 -4.60 2.52
CA MET A 22 2.56 -5.93 2.68
C MET A 22 2.86 -6.19 4.14
N ASN A 23 2.83 -7.46 4.52
CA ASN A 23 3.29 -7.87 5.84
C ASN A 23 4.80 -7.63 6.00
N PRO A 24 5.30 -7.32 7.20
CA PRO A 24 6.74 -7.09 7.43
C PRO A 24 7.58 -8.37 7.34
N CYS A 25 6.95 -9.54 7.47
CA CYS A 25 7.51 -10.89 7.36
C CYS A 25 6.39 -11.90 7.01
N PRO A 26 6.70 -13.19 6.72
CA PRO A 26 5.69 -14.20 6.42
C PRO A 26 4.61 -14.39 7.49
N CYS A 27 4.96 -14.26 8.78
CA CYS A 27 3.99 -14.43 9.87
C CYS A 27 3.27 -13.13 10.27
N GLY A 28 3.65 -11.98 9.70
CA GLY A 28 3.01 -10.68 9.96
C GLY A 28 3.38 -9.98 11.28
N TYR A 29 4.14 -10.62 12.18
CA TYR A 29 4.40 -10.09 13.53
C TYR A 29 5.78 -9.45 13.74
N LEU A 30 6.58 -9.31 12.67
CA LEU A 30 7.91 -8.69 12.81
C LEU A 30 7.77 -7.23 13.25
N GLY A 31 8.44 -6.88 14.36
CA GLY A 31 8.36 -5.55 14.97
C GLY A 31 7.22 -5.39 15.99
N GLU A 32 6.43 -6.43 16.25
CA GLU A 32 5.38 -6.40 17.28
C GLU A 32 5.99 -6.55 18.70
N PRO A 33 5.62 -5.69 19.67
CA PRO A 33 6.17 -5.73 21.03
C PRO A 33 5.88 -7.03 21.80
N THR A 34 4.86 -7.79 21.38
CA THR A 34 4.41 -9.03 22.03
C THR A 34 5.38 -10.20 21.81
N GLY A 35 6.36 -10.08 20.91
CA GLY A 35 7.32 -11.14 20.61
C GLY A 35 6.74 -12.34 19.85
N ARG A 36 5.56 -12.20 19.23
CA ARG A 36 4.89 -13.30 18.51
C ARG A 36 5.60 -13.74 17.22
N CYS A 37 6.52 -12.92 16.70
CA CYS A 37 7.28 -13.27 15.52
C CYS A 37 8.23 -14.44 15.78
N ARG A 38 8.15 -15.49 14.97
CA ARG A 38 9.05 -16.65 15.01
C ARG A 38 9.89 -16.80 13.74
N CYS A 39 9.85 -15.81 12.85
CA CYS A 39 10.59 -15.86 11.60
C CYS A 39 12.08 -15.64 11.85
N SER A 40 12.93 -16.45 11.22
CA SER A 40 14.37 -16.20 11.19
C SER A 40 14.69 -14.98 10.32
N THR A 41 15.85 -14.36 10.54
CA THR A 41 16.34 -13.24 9.71
C THR A 41 16.37 -13.61 8.22
N GLU A 42 16.76 -14.85 7.90
CA GLU A 42 16.79 -15.35 6.52
C GLU A 42 15.38 -15.45 5.91
N GLN A 43 14.40 -15.93 6.68
CA GLN A 43 13.00 -15.99 6.22
C GLN A 43 12.42 -14.60 5.95
N VAL A 44 12.76 -13.62 6.80
CA VAL A 44 12.35 -12.21 6.61
C VAL A 44 12.96 -11.63 5.35
N GLN A 45 14.28 -11.78 5.16
CA GLN A 45 14.98 -11.28 3.98
C GLN A 45 14.43 -11.92 2.70
N ARG A 46 14.27 -13.25 2.69
CA ARG A 46 13.70 -13.98 1.54
C ARG A 46 12.29 -13.51 1.19
N TYR A 47 11.47 -13.20 2.19
CA TYR A 47 10.12 -12.67 1.97
C TYR A 47 10.13 -11.27 1.35
N ARG A 48 10.97 -10.36 1.88
CA ARG A 48 11.10 -9.00 1.34
C ARG A 48 11.66 -9.00 -0.08
N ASN A 49 12.60 -9.89 -0.37
CA ASN A 49 13.20 -10.05 -1.69
C ASN A 49 12.24 -10.62 -2.75
N LYS A 50 11.02 -11.07 -2.37
CA LYS A 50 9.98 -11.40 -3.36
C LYS A 50 9.52 -10.18 -4.15
N LEU A 51 9.69 -8.98 -3.60
CA LEU A 51 9.51 -7.74 -4.36
C LEU A 51 10.81 -7.39 -5.06
N SER A 52 10.73 -7.27 -6.38
CA SER A 52 11.87 -6.90 -7.21
C SER A 52 12.30 -5.46 -6.94
N GLY A 53 13.61 -5.21 -6.87
CA GLY A 53 14.18 -3.86 -6.76
C GLY A 53 13.58 -2.85 -7.75
N PRO A 54 13.52 -3.16 -9.07
CA PRO A 54 12.93 -2.25 -10.07
C PRO A 54 11.47 -1.85 -9.83
N LEU A 55 10.70 -2.65 -9.08
CA LEU A 55 9.34 -2.29 -8.68
C LEU A 55 9.36 -1.33 -7.49
N LEU A 56 10.22 -1.60 -6.51
CA LEU A 56 10.39 -0.75 -5.32
C LEU A 56 10.96 0.63 -5.70
N ASP A 57 11.82 0.70 -6.70
CA ASP A 57 12.35 1.95 -7.27
C ASP A 57 11.26 2.84 -7.90
N ARG A 58 10.04 2.32 -8.09
CA ARG A 58 8.88 3.04 -8.63
C ARG A 58 7.87 3.44 -7.55
N ILE A 59 8.17 3.17 -6.27
CA ILE A 59 7.33 3.53 -5.13
C ILE A 59 8.00 4.68 -4.39
N ASP A 60 7.44 5.88 -4.53
CA ASP A 60 8.01 7.09 -3.95
C ASP A 60 7.90 7.14 -2.42
N LEU A 61 6.86 6.52 -1.87
CA LEU A 61 6.54 6.57 -0.44
C LEU A 61 6.50 5.17 0.19
N HIS A 62 7.37 4.97 1.18
CA HIS A 62 7.39 3.78 2.02
C HIS A 62 7.06 4.15 3.46
N LEU A 63 5.93 3.64 3.97
CA LEU A 63 5.51 3.84 5.35
C LEU A 63 5.46 2.50 6.07
N THR A 64 6.06 2.44 7.26
CA THR A 64 5.88 1.31 8.16
C THR A 64 4.69 1.59 9.06
N VAL A 65 3.64 0.79 8.92
CA VAL A 65 2.44 0.90 9.78
C VAL A 65 2.60 -0.08 10.94
N ALA A 66 2.75 0.44 12.15
CA ALA A 66 2.75 -0.38 13.35
C ALA A 66 1.33 -0.88 13.64
N ARG A 67 1.23 -2.06 14.27
CA ARG A 67 -0.05 -2.57 14.73
C ARG A 67 -0.57 -1.69 15.86
N GLU A 68 -1.82 -1.25 15.75
CA GLU A 68 -2.48 -0.47 16.79
C GLU A 68 -2.82 -1.37 17.99
N THR A 69 -2.44 -0.92 19.19
CA THR A 69 -2.62 -1.66 20.45
C THR A 69 -3.96 -1.36 21.13
N THR A 70 -4.65 -0.31 20.70
CA THR A 70 -5.89 0.18 21.31
C THR A 70 -7.10 -0.56 20.72
N SER A 71 -8.09 -0.89 21.57
CA SER A 71 -9.31 -1.57 21.11
C SER A 71 -10.04 -0.74 20.08
N LEU A 72 -10.43 -1.35 18.96
CA LEU A 72 -11.15 -0.76 17.83
C LEU A 72 -12.64 -0.48 18.15
N ASN A 73 -12.95 0.00 19.36
CA ASN A 73 -14.26 0.54 19.71
C ASN A 73 -14.18 2.07 19.81
N PRO A 74 -14.00 2.79 18.70
CA PRO A 74 -14.26 4.23 18.73
C PRO A 74 -15.75 4.43 18.99
N SER A 75 -16.10 5.41 19.83
CA SER A 75 -17.47 5.94 19.82
C SER A 75 -17.82 6.32 18.39
N PRO A 76 -19.03 6.02 17.89
CA PRO A 76 -19.42 6.37 16.53
C PRO A 76 -19.29 7.89 16.35
N GLN A 77 -18.25 8.31 15.66
CA GLN A 77 -18.10 9.68 15.19
C GLN A 77 -18.93 9.81 13.92
N THR A 78 -19.61 10.93 13.75
CA THR A 78 -20.17 11.32 12.45
C THR A 78 -19.00 11.44 11.46
N GLY A 79 -18.78 10.38 10.70
CA GLY A 79 -17.74 10.34 9.69
C GLY A 79 -17.98 11.39 8.61
N ASP A 80 -16.90 11.75 7.91
CA ASP A 80 -17.00 12.59 6.73
C ASP A 80 -18.00 12.00 5.72
N THR A 81 -18.83 12.86 5.15
CA THR A 81 -19.66 12.47 4.01
C THR A 81 -18.76 12.19 2.80
N THR A 82 -19.23 11.36 1.88
CA THR A 82 -18.54 11.16 0.60
C THR A 82 -18.35 12.48 -0.17
N ALA A 83 -19.24 13.47 0.02
CA ALA A 83 -19.12 14.80 -0.56
C ALA A 83 -17.96 15.61 0.04
N SER A 84 -17.79 15.61 1.37
CA SER A 84 -16.66 16.32 2.02
C SER A 84 -15.33 15.66 1.66
N ALA A 85 -15.26 14.32 1.66
CA ALA A 85 -14.08 13.60 1.22
C ALA A 85 -13.72 13.88 -0.26
N ALA A 86 -14.71 13.93 -1.16
CA ALA A 86 -14.49 14.23 -2.57
C ALA A 86 -13.89 15.63 -2.79
N ALA A 87 -14.33 16.63 -2.02
CA ALA A 87 -13.77 17.99 -2.09
C ALA A 87 -12.28 18.02 -1.69
N ILE A 88 -11.91 17.28 -0.64
CA ILE A 88 -10.51 17.15 -0.19
C ILE A 88 -9.66 16.48 -1.27
N VAL A 89 -10.14 15.38 -1.85
CA VAL A 89 -9.45 14.66 -2.93
C VAL A 89 -9.24 15.55 -4.16
N ALA A 90 -10.24 16.35 -4.53
CA ALA A 90 -10.11 17.29 -5.65
C ALA A 90 -9.01 18.33 -5.41
N GLN A 91 -8.97 18.94 -4.22
CA GLN A 91 -7.90 19.89 -3.86
C GLN A 91 -6.51 19.26 -3.87
N ALA A 92 -6.39 18.03 -3.36
CA ALA A 92 -5.12 17.29 -3.42
C ALA A 92 -4.68 17.04 -4.87
N ARG A 93 -5.63 16.76 -5.76
CA ARG A 93 -5.36 16.53 -7.18
C ARG A 93 -4.92 17.79 -7.92
N ASP A 94 -5.51 18.94 -7.59
CA ASP A 94 -5.08 20.23 -8.14
C ASP A 94 -3.64 20.57 -7.75
N ARG A 95 -3.23 20.23 -6.51
CA ARG A 95 -1.85 20.39 -6.05
C ARG A 95 -0.88 19.45 -6.76
N GLN A 96 -1.30 18.22 -7.05
CA GLN A 96 -0.48 17.24 -7.78
C GLN A 96 -0.22 17.65 -9.24
N ASN A 97 -1.18 18.35 -9.85
CA ASN A 97 -1.10 18.77 -11.25
C ASN A 97 -0.45 20.16 -11.45
N ARG A 98 -0.14 20.88 -10.37
CA ARG A 98 0.66 22.11 -10.38
C ARG A 98 2.15 21.77 -10.42
#